data_AF-A0A0B0SGI3-F1
#
_entry.id   AF-A0A0B0SGI3-F1
#
_cell.length_a   1.000
_cell.length_b   1.000
_cell.length_c   1.000
_cell.angle_alpha   90.00
_cell.angle_beta   90.00
_cell.angle_gamma   90.00
#
_symmetry.space_group_name_H-M   'P 1'
#
loop_
_entity.id
_entity.type
_entity.pdbx_description
1 polymer ?
#
loop_
_entity_poly.entity_id
_entity_poly.type
_entity_poly.pdbx_seq_one_letter_code
_entity_poly.pdbx_strand_id
1 'polypeptide(L)' 'MSVKWLPASELRVGIVVSKKVGKAVVRNKVKRRLREILRRLHLPKAHLLVVASPEAREASYAELFQDLVRALRKSGLIQ' A
#
# COMPACT_ATOMS: atom_id res chain seq x y z
N MET A 1 2.97 -1.61 -7.85
CA MET A 1 1.91 -0.84 -7.13
C MET A 1 2.06 0.67 -7.34
N SER A 2 1.04 1.47 -7.00
CA SER A 2 1.13 2.94 -7.02
C SER A 2 0.59 3.57 -5.74
N VAL A 3 1.07 4.78 -5.45
CA VAL A 3 0.72 5.55 -4.26
C VAL A 3 0.37 6.98 -4.69
N LYS A 4 -0.70 7.54 -4.10
CA LYS A 4 -1.04 8.96 -4.17
C LYS A 4 -1.24 9.47 -2.75
N TRP A 5 -0.92 10.73 -2.51
CA TRP A 5 -1.11 11.34 -1.20
C TRP A 5 -1.50 12.81 -1.31
N LEU A 6 -2.12 13.32 -0.25
CA LEU A 6 -2.42 14.73 -0.05
C LEU A 6 -2.01 15.12 1.37
N PRO A 7 -1.45 16.33 1.60
CA PRO A 7 -1.18 16.83 2.94
C PRO A 7 -2.46 16.83 3.80
N ALA A 8 -2.35 16.44 5.07
CA ALA A 8 -3.46 16.43 6.01
C ALA A 8 -2.97 16.63 7.45
N SER A 9 -3.88 16.92 8.38
CA SER A 9 -3.57 17.11 9.81
C SER A 9 -3.36 15.80 10.58
N GLU A 10 -3.71 14.66 9.98
CA GLU A 10 -3.54 13.31 10.51
C GLU A 10 -3.27 12.30 9.39
N LEU A 11 -2.76 11.12 9.75
CA LEU A 11 -2.55 10.03 8.80
C LEU A 11 -3.84 9.22 8.60
N ARG A 12 -4.35 9.20 7.36
CA ARG A 12 -5.43 8.28 6.95
C ARG A 12 -4.98 7.48 5.74
N VAL A 13 -5.26 6.18 5.72
CA VAL A 13 -4.81 5.28 4.64
C VAL A 13 -6.00 4.57 4.00
N GLY A 14 -6.18 4.78 2.70
CA GLY A 14 -7.02 3.97 1.82
C GLY A 14 -6.20 2.92 1.07
N ILE A 15 -6.70 1.68 1.01
CA ILE A 15 -6.07 0.60 0.23
C ILE A 15 -7.06 0.07 -0.79
N VAL A 16 -6.72 0.24 -2.07
CA VAL A 16 -7.49 -0.22 -3.22
C VAL A 16 -6.84 -1.48 -3.77
N VAL A 17 -7.62 -2.55 -3.86
CA VAL A 17 -7.22 -3.82 -4.48
C VAL A 17 -8.26 -4.19 -5.52
N SER A 18 -7.88 -4.10 -6.80
CA SER A 18 -8.80 -4.30 -7.92
C SER A 18 -9.30 -5.74 -8.00
N LYS A 19 -10.42 -5.97 -8.69
CA LYS A 19 -10.93 -7.33 -8.96
C LYS A 19 -9.94 -8.19 -9.77
N LYS A 20 -9.05 -7.57 -10.56
CA LYS A 20 -8.00 -8.25 -11.36
C LYS A 20 -6.98 -9.01 -10.51
N VAL A 21 -6.81 -8.62 -9.24
CA VAL A 21 -5.92 -9.32 -8.28
C VAL A 21 -6.47 -10.70 -7.90
N GLY A 22 -7.79 -10.88 -7.89
CA GLY A 22 -8.43 -12.17 -7.66
C GLY A 22 -9.69 -12.12 -6.81
N LYS A 23 -10.11 -13.30 -6.34
CA LYS A 23 -11.28 -13.48 -5.46
C LYS A 23 -11.11 -12.74 -4.12
N ALA A 24 -12.21 -12.60 -3.37
CA ALA A 24 -12.24 -11.84 -2.11
C ALA A 24 -11.13 -12.26 -1.13
N VAL A 25 -10.86 -13.57 -0.98
CA VAL A 25 -9.85 -14.09 -0.06
C VAL A 25 -8.44 -13.58 -0.42
N VAL A 26 -8.07 -13.62 -1.70
CA VAL A 26 -6.77 -13.13 -2.20
C VAL A 26 -6.66 -11.63 -1.97
N ARG A 27 -7.69 -10.86 -2.35
CA ARG A 27 -7.69 -9.40 -2.14
C ARG A 27 -7.60 -9.01 -0.67
N ASN A 28 -8.30 -9.73 0.20
CA ASN A 28 -8.28 -9.49 1.64
C ASN A 28 -6.92 -9.85 2.25
N LYS A 29 -6.27 -10.92 1.76
CA LYS A 29 -4.89 -11.27 2.15
C LYS A 29 -3.92 -10.14 1.80
N VAL A 30 -3.99 -9.60 0.58
CA VAL A 30 -3.18 -8.45 0.15
C VAL A 30 -3.47 -7.21 1.02
N LYS A 31 -4.75 -6.87 1.23
CA LYS A 31 -5.14 -5.74 2.13
C LYS A 31 -4.61 -5.91 3.54
N ARG A 32 -4.66 -7.11 4.13
CA ARG A 32 -4.12 -7.35 5.47
C ARG A 32 -2.61 -7.17 5.51
N ARG A 33 -1.88 -7.74 4.55
CA ARG A 33 -0.41 -7.61 4.47
C ARG A 33 0.03 -6.15 4.30
N LEU A 34 -0.61 -5.41 3.38
CA LEU A 34 -0.30 -3.99 3.16
C LEU A 34 -0.62 -3.13 4.39
N ARG A 35 -1.74 -3.38 5.09
CA ARG A 35 -2.04 -2.70 6.37
C ARG A 35 -0.95 -2.94 7.40
N GLU A 36 -0.49 -4.18 7.53
CA GLU A 36 0.54 -4.53 8.50
C GLU A 36 1.88 -3.88 8.17
N ILE A 37 2.26 -3.80 6.89
CA ILE A 37 3.46 -3.08 6.47
C ILE A 37 3.33 -1.59 6.83
N LEU A 38 2.21 -0.95 6.46
CA LEU A 38 1.99 0.48 6.72
C LEU A 38 1.99 0.81 8.22
N ARG A 39 1.48 -0.08 9.08
CA ARG A 39 1.52 0.09 10.54
C ARG A 39 2.94 0.14 11.11
N ARG A 40 3.89 -0.53 10.47
CA ARG A 40 5.29 -0.59 10.91
C ARG A 40 6.12 0.59 10.38
N LEU A 41 5.58 1.39 9.45
CA LEU A 41 6.25 2.54 8.87
C LEU A 41 5.86 3.81 9.62
N HIS A 42 6.84 4.65 9.93
CA HIS A 42 6.61 6.01 10.41
C HIS A 42 6.33 6.91 9.21
N LEU A 43 5.05 7.18 8.93
CA LEU A 43 4.61 8.00 7.81
C LEU A 43 4.21 9.41 8.30
N PRO A 44 4.45 10.46 7.49
CA PRO A 44 3.98 11.79 7.83
C PRO A 44 2.45 11.87 7.79
N LYS A 45 1.90 12.92 8.41
CA LYS A 45 0.46 13.21 8.40
C LYS A 45 -0.01 13.50 6.97
N ALA A 46 -0.82 12.62 6.41
CA ALA A 46 -1.30 12.69 5.04
C ALA A 46 -2.55 11.81 4.85
N HIS A 47 -3.36 12.15 3.85
CA HIS A 47 -4.30 11.20 3.26
C HIS A 47 -3.57 10.38 2.19
N LEU A 48 -3.36 9.09 2.46
CA LEU A 48 -2.60 8.17 1.62
C LEU A 48 -3.53 7.19 0.90
N LEU A 49 -3.37 7.06 -0.40
CA LEU A 49 -4.05 6.05 -1.22
C LEU A 49 -3.03 5.08 -1.82
N VAL A 50 -3.11 3.81 -1.42
CA VAL A 50 -2.30 2.72 -1.96
C VAL A 50 -3.13 1.89 -2.93
N VAL A 51 -2.66 1.74 -4.17
CA VAL A 51 -3.31 0.92 -5.20
C VAL A 51 -2.43 -0.28 -5.50
N ALA A 52 -2.90 -1.47 -5.10
CA ALA A 52 -2.21 -2.73 -5.37
C ALA A 52 -2.30 -3.07 -6.86
N SER A 53 -1.17 -3.48 -7.44
CA SER A 53 -1.11 -3.98 -8.82
C SER A 53 -1.50 -5.46 -8.87
N PRO A 54 -1.89 -6.00 -10.05
CA PRO A 54 -2.30 -7.40 -10.18
C PRO A 54 -1.30 -8.43 -9.64
N GLU A 55 0.00 -8.14 -9.75
CA GLU A 55 1.12 -8.99 -9.33
C GLU A 55 1.16 -9.19 -7.80
N ALA A 56 0.51 -8.30 -7.03
CA ALA A 56 0.41 -8.39 -5.58
C ALA A 56 -0.25 -9.69 -5.06
N ARG A 57 -0.96 -10.43 -5.93
CA ARG A 57 -1.60 -11.70 -5.58
C ARG A 57 -0.60 -12.82 -5.27
N GLU A 58 0.55 -12.81 -5.96
CA GLU A 58 1.60 -13.83 -5.86
C GLU A 58 2.78 -13.35 -5.02
N ALA A 59 2.93 -12.04 -4.85
CA ALA A 59 3.98 -11.45 -4.05
C ALA A 59 4.03 -11.98 -2.61
N SER A 60 5.24 -12.33 -2.19
CA SER A 60 5.62 -12.57 -0.79
C SER A 60 5.42 -11.30 0.05
N TYR A 61 5.48 -11.45 1.37
CA TYR A 61 5.40 -10.29 2.26
C TYR A 61 6.58 -9.32 2.04
N ALA A 62 7.79 -9.85 1.82
CA ALA A 62 8.99 -9.06 1.59
C ALA A 62 8.91 -8.27 0.28
N GLU A 63 8.43 -8.87 -0.79
CA GLU A 63 8.23 -8.18 -2.07
C GLU A 63 7.17 -7.08 -1.94
N LEU A 64 6.04 -7.35 -1.26
CA LEU A 64 5.03 -6.32 -0.99
C LEU A 64 5.58 -5.16 -0.17
N PHE A 65 6.46 -5.44 0.79
CA PHE A 65 7.14 -4.41 1.58
C PHE A 65 8.05 -3.56 0.69
N GLN A 66 8.92 -4.18 -0.09
CA GLN A 66 9.85 -3.50 -0.98
C GLN A 66 9.12 -2.64 -2.02
N ASP A 67 8.08 -3.19 -2.64
CA ASP A 67 7.29 -2.46 -3.63
C ASP A 67 6.58 -1.25 -3.03
N LEU A 68 6.07 -1.36 -1.80
CA LEU A 68 5.39 -0.26 -1.12
C LEU A 68 6.37 0.83 -0.71
N VAL A 69 7.51 0.47 -0.13
CA VAL A 69 8.57 1.44 0.22
C VAL A 69 9.07 2.15 -1.04
N ARG A 70 9.31 1.41 -2.13
CA ARG A 70 9.71 1.99 -3.42
C ARG A 70 8.66 2.97 -3.94
N ALA A 71 7.37 2.62 -3.86
CA ALA A 71 6.29 3.49 -4.31
C ALA A 71 6.15 4.75 -3.45
N LEU A 72 6.31 4.65 -2.13
CA LEU A 72 6.27 5.78 -1.20
C LEU A 72 7.45 6.75 -1.41
N ARG A 73 8.66 6.21 -1.65
CA ARG A 73 9.83 7.02 -2.02
C ARG A 73 9.61 7.73 -3.35
N LYS A 74 9.15 7.00 -4.36
CA LYS A 74 8.86 7.55 -5.69
C LYS A 74 7.77 8.63 -5.64
N SER A 75 6.81 8.54 -4.72
CA SER A 75 5.78 9.58 -4.55
C SER A 75 6.27 10.81 -3.78
N GLY A 76 7.51 10.81 -3.27
CA GLY A 76 8.08 11.91 -2.48
C GLY A 76 7.47 12.06 -1.07
N LEU A 77 6.73 11.06 -0.58
CA LEU A 77 6.12 11.13 0.75
C LEU A 77 7.17 10.84 1.84
N ILE A 78 8.11 9.95 1.53
CA ILE A 78 9.23 9.56 2.40
C ILE A 78 10.52 9.62 1.59
N GLN A 79 11.65 9.87 2.25
CA GLN A 79 13.00 9.82 1.67
C GLN A 79 13.65 8.47 1.98
#